data_AF-A0A5C3MID6-F1
#
_entry.id   AF-A0A5C3MID6-F1
#
_cell.length_a   1.000
_cell.length_b   1.000
_cell.length_c   1.000
_cell.angle_alpha   90.00
_cell.angle_beta   90.00
_cell.angle_gamma   90.00
#
_symmetry.space_group_name_H-M   'P 1'
#
loop_
_entity.id
_entity.type
_entity.pdbx_description
1 polymer ?
#
loop_
_entity_poly.entity_id
_entity_poly.type
_entity_poly.pdbx_seq_one_letter_code
_entity_poly.pdbx_strand_id
1 'polypeptide(L)'
;MQSPPTQPVTPSAGSEWTSLVISGGTGGNAICSAFTDACYVLPVSDDGGSSSEIIRVLGGPSIGDIRSRLIRLIPASPSSPLDAIRQLLAYRLPAQCAERTARDEWRDIVEGRSTLWTGIPNDRKETIRGFLVYFESELLKRAHKSFDFRNGSIGNYFIAAAQGIFRSLPSAIFLFSSITGSQANILPAIVTNHTVTIAAELEDGAKLVGQCEISHPVPQTLPSINITTSEDAMSPTDGMGEFISQPQNVMFASTSKGEYESLSSRISRLFYINAYGIEIHPSPNPEYISNLSSRDILLYSCGSLWTSIIPCLALRGVAAGIARSPSLRAKVLLLNSENDRETHGYSAADYIYALSRTLNTGYHAQSYGLGGANTTYPISAFITDLVYLKGTKVHVDVVRITLLGVRCTEVEGQKFGNGVRFDAECVKHVIDRILSAIE
;
A
#
# COMPACT_ATOMS: atom_id res chain seq x y z
N MET A 1 -4.31 -19.93 55.10
CA MET A 1 -4.09 -20.67 53.85
C MET A 1 -3.83 -19.66 52.75
N GLN A 2 -2.55 -19.40 52.46
CA GLN A 2 -2.14 -18.52 51.36
C GLN A 2 -2.15 -19.34 50.07
N SER A 3 -2.84 -18.83 49.05
CA SER A 3 -2.80 -19.36 47.69
C SER A 3 -1.37 -19.25 47.13
N PRO A 4 -0.86 -20.27 46.41
CA PRO A 4 0.50 -20.23 45.88
C PRO A 4 0.61 -19.16 44.77
N PRO A 5 1.78 -18.53 44.61
CA PRO A 5 2.01 -17.57 43.54
C PRO A 5 1.96 -18.28 42.19
N THR A 6 1.18 -17.71 41.26
CA THR A 6 1.16 -18.08 39.85
C THR A 6 2.56 -17.91 39.26
N GLN A 7 3.15 -19.02 38.78
CA GLN A 7 4.39 -18.96 38.02
C GLN A 7 4.16 -18.15 36.74
N PRO A 8 5.08 -17.25 36.35
CA PRO A 8 5.02 -16.62 35.04
C PRO A 8 5.21 -17.71 33.98
N VAL A 9 4.23 -17.82 33.08
CA VAL A 9 4.33 -18.63 31.87
C VAL A 9 5.50 -18.08 31.07
N THR A 10 6.61 -18.81 31.03
CA THR A 10 7.70 -18.55 30.09
C THR A 10 7.15 -18.67 28.66
N PRO A 11 7.32 -17.66 27.79
CA PRO A 11 7.00 -17.83 26.38
C PRO A 11 7.85 -18.99 25.85
N SER A 12 7.21 -19.95 25.19
CA SER A 12 7.92 -20.98 24.44
C SER A 12 8.90 -20.31 23.49
N ALA A 13 10.15 -20.74 23.51
CA ALA A 13 11.19 -20.34 22.56
C ALA A 13 10.80 -20.82 21.14
N GLY A 14 9.91 -20.08 20.47
CA GLY A 14 9.71 -20.16 19.04
C GLY A 14 10.79 -19.29 18.37
N SER A 15 11.39 -19.79 17.30
CA SER A 15 12.34 -19.00 16.51
C SER A 15 11.68 -17.69 16.06
N GLU A 16 12.14 -16.55 16.58
CA GLU A 16 11.70 -15.23 16.11
C GLU A 16 12.51 -14.87 14.87
N TRP A 17 11.98 -15.20 13.70
CA TRP A 17 12.47 -14.68 12.44
C TRP A 17 11.90 -13.28 12.19
N THR A 18 12.70 -12.46 11.53
CA THR A 18 12.35 -11.08 11.18
C THR A 18 11.89 -10.98 9.73
N SER A 19 10.88 -10.15 9.47
CA SER A 19 10.26 -10.10 8.14
C SER A 19 10.17 -8.69 7.58
N LEU A 20 10.38 -8.60 6.26
CA LEU A 20 10.02 -7.46 5.44
C LEU A 20 8.81 -7.84 4.60
N VAL A 21 7.69 -7.15 4.79
CA VAL A 21 6.43 -7.45 4.12
C VAL A 21 6.10 -6.33 3.13
N ILE A 22 6.15 -6.65 1.84
CA ILE A 22 5.64 -5.76 0.80
C ILE A 22 4.14 -6.02 0.67
N SER A 23 3.33 -4.99 0.88
CA SER A 23 1.87 -5.10 0.88
C SER A 23 1.22 -3.84 0.29
N GLY A 24 -0.09 -3.88 0.15
CA GLY A 24 -0.92 -2.69 -0.07
C GLY A 24 -1.90 -2.48 1.06
N GLY A 25 -3.05 -1.90 0.73
CA GLY A 25 -4.13 -1.59 1.66
C GLY A 25 -4.71 -2.81 2.38
N THR A 26 -5.86 -3.30 1.93
CA THR A 26 -6.66 -4.23 2.75
C THR A 26 -6.33 -5.72 2.56
N GLY A 27 -5.73 -6.12 1.44
CA GLY A 27 -5.47 -7.52 1.09
C GLY A 27 -4.67 -8.27 2.17
N GLY A 28 -3.57 -7.65 2.63
CA GLY A 28 -2.70 -8.23 3.65
C GLY A 28 -3.15 -8.01 5.10
N ASN A 29 -4.33 -7.45 5.39
CA ASN A 29 -4.73 -7.15 6.77
C ASN A 29 -5.00 -8.40 7.61
N ALA A 30 -5.38 -9.51 6.97
CA ALA A 30 -5.70 -10.78 7.62
C ALA A 30 -4.44 -11.47 8.19
N ILE A 31 -3.27 -11.21 7.58
CA ILE A 31 -2.02 -11.89 7.91
C ILE A 31 -1.14 -11.10 8.89
N CYS A 32 -1.52 -9.86 9.25
CA CYS A 32 -0.68 -8.98 10.08
C CYS A 32 -0.22 -9.61 11.39
N SER A 33 -1.12 -10.33 12.07
CA SER A 33 -0.83 -10.95 13.37
C SER A 33 0.03 -12.21 13.26
N ALA A 34 0.43 -12.63 12.06
CA ALA A 34 1.39 -13.71 11.87
C ALA A 34 2.80 -13.30 12.31
N PHE A 35 3.09 -12.00 12.29
CA PHE A 35 4.43 -11.45 12.43
C PHE A 35 4.58 -10.74 13.78
N THR A 36 5.59 -11.15 14.56
CA THR A 36 5.98 -10.47 15.80
C THR A 36 6.92 -9.29 15.54
N ASP A 37 7.90 -9.47 14.64
CA ASP A 37 8.77 -8.40 14.12
C ASP A 37 8.68 -8.31 12.59
N ALA A 38 7.76 -7.46 12.12
CA ALA A 38 7.58 -7.15 10.70
C ALA A 38 7.80 -5.67 10.43
N CYS A 39 8.56 -5.39 9.37
CA CYS A 39 8.59 -4.10 8.70
C CYS A 39 7.68 -4.17 7.46
N TYR A 40 6.68 -3.30 7.37
CA TYR A 40 5.74 -3.26 6.25
C TYR A 40 6.12 -2.15 5.28
N VAL A 41 6.31 -2.49 4.01
CA VAL A 41 6.58 -1.53 2.94
C VAL A 41 5.32 -1.37 2.10
N LEU A 42 4.84 -0.12 1.99
CA LEU A 42 3.57 0.21 1.35
C LEU A 42 3.76 1.25 0.24
N PRO A 43 2.98 1.17 -0.86
CA PRO A 43 3.03 2.16 -1.91
C PRO A 43 2.47 3.51 -1.45
N VAL A 44 2.83 4.57 -2.18
CA VAL A 44 2.35 5.96 -1.95
C VAL A 44 1.66 6.54 -3.18
N SER A 45 1.12 5.66 -4.04
CA SER A 45 0.52 5.99 -5.34
C SER A 45 -1.00 5.86 -5.40
N ASP A 46 -1.66 5.55 -4.28
CA ASP A 46 -3.12 5.41 -4.22
C ASP A 46 -3.84 6.74 -4.50
N ASP A 47 -4.64 6.79 -5.55
CA ASP A 47 -5.39 7.98 -5.96
C ASP A 47 -6.91 7.78 -5.86
N GLY A 48 -7.35 6.91 -4.95
CA GLY A 48 -8.76 6.60 -4.73
C GLY A 48 -9.41 7.26 -3.52
N GLY A 49 -10.72 7.49 -3.62
CA GLY A 49 -11.61 7.86 -2.51
C GLY A 49 -11.11 9.07 -1.69
N SER A 50 -10.89 8.87 -0.39
CA SER A 50 -10.46 9.98 0.49
C SER A 50 -9.04 10.47 0.20
N SER A 51 -8.16 9.63 -0.37
CA SER A 51 -6.79 10.03 -0.72
C SER A 51 -6.80 11.00 -1.90
N SER A 52 -7.62 10.73 -2.92
CA SER A 52 -7.72 11.53 -4.15
C SER A 52 -8.13 12.97 -3.86
N GLU A 53 -9.11 13.16 -2.98
CA GLU A 53 -9.64 14.47 -2.65
C GLU A 53 -8.64 15.33 -1.85
N ILE A 54 -7.87 14.70 -0.96
CA ILE A 54 -6.75 15.35 -0.27
C ILE A 54 -5.69 15.77 -1.28
N ILE A 55 -5.27 14.85 -2.16
CA ILE A 55 -4.25 15.12 -3.18
C ILE A 55 -4.69 16.26 -4.11
N ARG A 56 -5.94 16.26 -4.57
CA ARG A 56 -6.49 17.31 -5.45
C ARG A 56 -6.42 18.70 -4.81
N VAL A 57 -6.76 18.80 -3.53
CA VAL A 57 -6.85 20.09 -2.85
C VAL A 57 -5.50 20.52 -2.26
N LEU A 58 -4.86 19.65 -1.50
CA LEU A 58 -3.65 19.94 -0.71
C LEU A 58 -2.35 19.46 -1.37
N GLY A 59 -2.42 18.51 -2.30
CA GLY A 59 -1.24 17.81 -2.84
C GLY A 59 -0.69 16.78 -1.86
N GLY A 60 0.60 16.44 -2.02
CA GLY A 60 1.29 15.50 -1.14
C GLY A 60 1.24 14.04 -1.62
N PRO A 61 1.94 13.14 -0.91
CA PRO A 61 1.89 11.71 -1.20
C PRO A 61 0.53 11.12 -0.86
N SER A 62 0.20 9.98 -1.47
CA SER A 62 -0.93 9.20 -0.99
C SER A 62 -0.64 8.52 0.34
N ILE A 63 -1.66 8.43 1.17
CA ILE A 63 -1.58 7.95 2.55
C ILE A 63 -2.61 6.85 2.86
N GLY A 64 -3.50 6.50 1.92
CA GLY A 64 -4.65 5.62 2.17
C GLY A 64 -4.26 4.22 2.67
N ASP A 65 -3.29 3.61 1.99
CA ASP A 65 -2.75 2.28 2.33
C ASP A 65 -1.98 2.29 3.65
N ILE A 66 -1.13 3.30 3.84
CA ILE A 66 -0.37 3.52 5.08
C ILE A 66 -1.32 3.71 6.26
N ARG A 67 -2.34 4.55 6.14
CA ARG A 67 -3.39 4.74 7.14
C ARG A 67 -4.09 3.41 7.46
N SER A 68 -4.50 2.66 6.43
CA SER A 68 -5.17 1.38 6.64
C SER A 68 -4.31 0.41 7.46
N ARG A 69 -3.01 0.32 7.15
CA ARG A 69 -2.08 -0.54 7.88
C ARG A 69 -1.84 -0.07 9.31
N LEU A 70 -1.63 1.23 9.50
CA LEU A 70 -1.45 1.85 10.80
C LEU A 70 -2.63 1.54 11.74
N ILE A 71 -3.86 1.75 11.26
CA ILE A 71 -5.07 1.45 12.04
C ILE A 71 -5.16 -0.05 12.38
N ARG A 72 -4.84 -0.92 11.41
CA ARG A 72 -4.90 -2.37 11.61
C ARG A 72 -3.94 -2.86 12.69
N LEU A 73 -2.78 -2.21 12.81
CA LEU A 73 -1.72 -2.54 13.76
C LEU A 73 -1.83 -1.81 15.10
N ILE A 74 -2.92 -1.07 15.35
CA ILE A 74 -3.20 -0.57 16.70
C ILE A 74 -3.51 -1.77 17.61
N PRO A 75 -2.84 -1.93 18.77
CA PRO A 75 -3.06 -3.06 19.70
C PRO A 75 -4.51 -3.21 20.16
N ALA A 76 -5.10 -4.40 19.98
CA ALA A 76 -6.48 -4.65 20.38
C ALA A 76 -6.63 -4.48 21.91
N SER A 77 -7.52 -3.59 22.32
CA SER A 77 -7.80 -3.31 23.73
C SER A 77 -9.23 -2.79 23.86
N PRO A 78 -10.24 -3.68 23.81
CA PRO A 78 -11.65 -3.29 23.79
C PRO A 78 -12.01 -2.38 24.95
N SER A 79 -12.86 -1.38 24.70
CA SER A 79 -13.33 -0.42 25.71
C SER A 79 -12.22 0.41 26.38
N SER A 80 -11.01 0.43 25.84
CA SER A 80 -9.92 1.29 26.32
C SER A 80 -9.92 2.65 25.59
N PRO A 81 -9.23 3.66 26.15
CA PRO A 81 -8.87 4.88 25.44
C PRO A 81 -8.31 4.65 24.03
N LEU A 82 -7.54 3.57 23.86
CA LEU A 82 -6.91 3.26 22.61
C LEU A 82 -7.91 2.76 21.56
N ASP A 83 -8.95 2.05 21.99
CA ASP A 83 -10.03 1.64 21.10
C ASP A 83 -10.88 2.82 20.65
N ALA A 84 -11.14 3.79 21.53
CA ALA A 84 -11.79 5.03 21.14
C ALA A 84 -10.97 5.82 20.08
N ILE A 85 -9.64 5.91 20.26
CA ILE A 85 -8.74 6.52 19.27
C ILE A 85 -8.77 5.75 17.94
N ARG A 86 -8.74 4.41 17.99
CA ARG A 86 -8.88 3.56 16.79
C ARG A 86 -10.18 3.86 16.07
N GLN A 87 -11.30 3.91 16.79
CA GLN A 87 -12.62 4.17 16.22
C GLN A 87 -12.67 5.54 15.52
N LEU A 88 -12.13 6.59 16.16
CA LEU A 88 -12.04 7.92 15.56
C LEU A 88 -11.20 7.92 14.28
N LEU A 89 -9.97 7.37 14.30
CA LEU A 89 -9.06 7.41 13.15
C LEU A 89 -9.48 6.46 12.02
N ALA A 90 -10.21 5.39 12.34
CA ALA A 90 -10.84 4.50 11.36
C ALA A 90 -12.11 5.08 10.75
N TYR A 91 -12.71 6.09 11.38
CA TYR A 91 -13.97 6.66 10.96
C TYR A 91 -13.91 7.24 9.54
N ARG A 92 -15.00 7.01 8.80
CA ARG A 92 -15.26 7.61 7.50
C ARG A 92 -16.58 8.37 7.57
N LEU A 93 -16.56 9.61 7.08
CA LEU A 93 -17.76 10.42 6.95
C LEU A 93 -18.75 9.76 5.97
N PRO A 94 -20.06 10.00 6.11
CA PRO A 94 -21.06 9.35 5.26
C PRO A 94 -20.81 9.61 3.76
N ALA A 95 -20.96 8.57 2.95
CA ALA A 95 -20.77 8.65 1.50
C ALA A 95 -22.05 9.09 0.76
N GLN A 96 -23.20 8.50 1.14
CA GLN A 96 -24.49 8.78 0.52
C GLN A 96 -25.28 9.81 1.34
N CYS A 97 -24.79 11.05 1.39
CA CYS A 97 -25.48 12.15 2.05
C CYS A 97 -25.31 13.46 1.25
N ALA A 98 -26.07 14.49 1.65
CA ALA A 98 -25.83 15.84 1.17
C ALA A 98 -24.46 16.33 1.67
N GLU A 99 -23.72 17.05 0.82
CA GLU A 99 -22.39 17.59 1.15
C GLU A 99 -22.40 18.41 2.44
N ARG A 100 -23.47 19.18 2.67
CA ARG A 100 -23.66 19.95 3.91
C ARG A 100 -23.67 19.06 5.16
N THR A 101 -24.31 17.89 5.10
CA THR A 101 -24.37 16.96 6.23
C THR A 101 -22.98 16.44 6.59
N ALA A 102 -22.18 16.00 5.61
CA ALA A 102 -20.81 15.56 5.85
C ALA A 102 -19.93 16.71 6.40
N ARG A 103 -20.13 17.93 5.90
CA ARG A 103 -19.42 19.12 6.39
C ARG A 103 -19.79 19.49 7.82
N ASP A 104 -21.08 19.42 8.18
CA ASP A 104 -21.54 19.73 9.54
C ASP A 104 -21.01 18.67 10.54
N GLU A 105 -20.99 17.40 10.15
CA GLU A 105 -20.38 16.34 10.96
C GLU A 105 -18.86 16.51 11.13
N TRP A 106 -18.15 16.87 10.06
CA TRP A 106 -16.73 17.23 10.14
C TRP A 106 -16.49 18.40 11.11
N ARG A 107 -17.33 19.45 11.07
CA ARG A 107 -17.27 20.58 12.00
C ARG A 107 -17.44 20.13 13.45
N ASP A 108 -18.39 19.25 13.74
CA ASP A 108 -18.57 18.71 15.08
C ASP A 108 -17.35 17.92 15.58
N ILE A 109 -16.66 17.22 14.68
CA ILE A 109 -15.39 16.54 15.01
C ILE A 109 -14.31 17.58 15.33
N VAL A 110 -14.10 18.58 14.47
CA VAL A 110 -13.06 19.61 14.63
C VAL A 110 -13.30 20.47 15.89
N GLU A 111 -14.55 20.83 16.19
CA GLU A 111 -14.92 21.59 17.39
C GLU A 111 -14.84 20.73 18.68
N GLY A 112 -14.68 19.41 18.55
CA GLY A 112 -14.59 18.50 19.68
C GLY A 112 -15.93 18.14 20.33
N ARG A 113 -17.05 18.38 19.62
CA ARG A 113 -18.43 18.09 20.05
C ARG A 113 -18.93 16.71 19.64
N SER A 114 -18.32 16.11 18.61
CA SER A 114 -18.69 14.78 18.14
C SER A 114 -18.58 13.72 19.23
N THR A 115 -19.51 12.77 19.24
CA THR A 115 -19.50 11.60 20.14
C THR A 115 -18.31 10.68 19.89
N LEU A 116 -17.63 10.78 18.74
CA LEU A 116 -16.41 10.04 18.43
C LEU A 116 -15.24 10.35 19.38
N TRP A 117 -15.30 11.47 20.12
CA TRP A 117 -14.31 11.81 21.14
C TRP A 117 -14.54 11.09 22.49
N THR A 118 -15.65 10.38 22.66
CA THR A 118 -16.00 9.71 23.92
C THR A 118 -14.97 8.65 24.27
N GLY A 119 -14.46 8.68 25.51
CA GLY A 119 -13.44 7.73 25.98
C GLY A 119 -12.00 8.09 25.61
N ILE A 120 -11.77 9.15 24.83
CA ILE A 120 -10.42 9.64 24.49
C ILE A 120 -9.94 10.63 25.58
N PRO A 121 -8.80 10.39 26.23
CA PRO A 121 -8.19 11.30 27.21
C PRO A 121 -7.90 12.68 26.62
N ASN A 122 -7.98 13.74 27.45
CA ASN A 122 -7.86 15.12 26.98
C ASN A 122 -6.53 15.42 26.28
N ASP A 123 -5.40 14.92 26.79
CA ASP A 123 -4.09 15.10 26.17
C ASP A 123 -4.04 14.52 24.74
N ARG A 124 -4.59 13.33 24.54
CA ARG A 124 -4.69 12.68 23.22
C ARG A 124 -5.72 13.37 22.32
N LYS A 125 -6.87 13.75 22.88
CA LYS A 125 -7.92 14.51 22.19
C LYS A 125 -7.37 15.82 21.64
N GLU A 126 -6.74 16.63 22.49
CA GLU A 126 -6.18 17.93 22.10
C GLU A 126 -5.05 17.79 21.07
N THR A 127 -4.21 16.76 21.23
CA THR A 127 -3.16 16.46 20.24
C THR A 127 -3.76 16.14 18.87
N ILE A 128 -4.66 15.17 18.77
CA ILE A 128 -5.26 14.76 17.49
C ILE A 128 -6.06 15.92 16.89
N ARG A 129 -6.89 16.59 17.70
CA ARG A 129 -7.72 17.72 17.26
C ARG A 129 -6.87 18.87 16.72
N GLY A 130 -5.71 19.16 17.31
CA GLY A 130 -4.78 20.18 16.80
C GLY A 130 -4.39 19.97 15.34
N PHE A 131 -4.10 18.72 14.94
CA PHE A 131 -3.83 18.38 13.54
C PHE A 131 -5.09 18.48 12.65
N LEU A 132 -6.27 18.10 13.15
CA LEU A 132 -7.52 18.24 12.39
C LEU A 132 -7.92 19.72 12.18
N VAL A 133 -7.67 20.58 13.16
CA VAL A 133 -7.84 22.04 13.04
C VAL A 133 -6.85 22.61 12.01
N TYR A 134 -5.60 22.14 12.03
CA TYR A 134 -4.63 22.54 11.01
C TYR A 134 -5.05 22.08 9.61
N PHE A 135 -5.57 20.85 9.46
CA PHE A 135 -6.12 20.35 8.21
C PHE A 135 -7.20 21.29 7.67
N GLU A 136 -8.19 21.65 8.50
CA GLU A 136 -9.25 22.60 8.13
C GLU A 136 -8.67 23.95 7.71
N SER A 137 -7.69 24.49 8.45
CA SER A 137 -7.01 25.74 8.09
C SER A 137 -6.37 25.69 6.70
N GLU A 138 -5.70 24.58 6.36
CA GLU A 138 -5.10 24.37 5.05
C GLU A 138 -6.15 24.27 3.93
N LEU A 139 -7.32 23.70 4.21
CA LEU A 139 -8.45 23.69 3.27
C LEU A 139 -9.01 25.10 3.05
N LEU A 140 -9.20 25.87 4.12
CA LEU A 140 -9.73 27.23 4.03
C LEU A 140 -8.81 28.18 3.24
N LYS A 141 -7.49 28.02 3.35
CA LYS A 141 -6.52 28.74 2.50
C LYS A 141 -6.69 28.44 1.01
N ARG A 142 -7.33 27.32 0.68
CA ARG A 142 -7.58 26.83 -0.69
C ARG A 142 -9.07 26.68 -0.97
N ALA A 143 -9.91 27.52 -0.34
CA ALA A 143 -11.38 27.41 -0.42
C ALA A 143 -11.92 27.36 -1.86
N HIS A 144 -11.25 28.01 -2.81
CA HIS A 144 -11.61 27.98 -4.24
C HIS A 144 -11.61 26.57 -4.85
N LYS A 145 -10.88 25.62 -4.29
CA LYS A 145 -10.83 24.23 -4.76
C LYS A 145 -12.04 23.39 -4.33
N SER A 146 -12.87 23.89 -3.41
CA SER A 146 -14.09 23.23 -2.91
C SER A 146 -13.87 21.78 -2.46
N PHE A 147 -13.46 21.59 -1.21
CA PHE A 147 -13.23 20.27 -0.64
C PHE A 147 -14.55 19.54 -0.29
N ASP A 148 -14.70 18.31 -0.75
CA ASP A 148 -15.82 17.42 -0.49
C ASP A 148 -15.49 16.41 0.61
N PHE A 149 -16.21 16.51 1.73
CA PHE A 149 -15.97 15.67 2.91
C PHE A 149 -16.64 14.28 2.83
N ARG A 150 -17.50 14.02 1.85
CA ARG A 150 -18.22 12.74 1.74
C ARG A 150 -17.25 11.57 1.57
N ASN A 151 -17.51 10.47 2.29
CA ASN A 151 -16.62 9.28 2.35
C ASN A 151 -15.17 9.58 2.83
N GLY A 152 -14.93 10.77 3.38
CA GLY A 152 -13.65 11.21 3.88
C GLY A 152 -13.18 10.43 5.10
N SER A 153 -11.91 10.03 5.15
CA SER A 153 -11.36 9.33 6.32
C SER A 153 -10.70 10.30 7.30
N ILE A 154 -11.14 10.28 8.56
CA ILE A 154 -10.56 11.13 9.61
C ILE A 154 -9.07 10.81 9.83
N GLY A 155 -8.70 9.52 9.79
CA GLY A 155 -7.30 9.12 9.85
C GLY A 155 -6.46 9.65 8.67
N ASN A 156 -7.05 9.80 7.48
CA ASN A 156 -6.34 10.39 6.35
C ASN A 156 -6.13 11.89 6.59
N TYR A 157 -7.15 12.61 7.07
CA TYR A 157 -7.02 14.03 7.39
C TYR A 157 -5.94 14.29 8.45
N PHE A 158 -5.91 13.45 9.49
CA PHE A 158 -4.88 13.50 10.52
C PHE A 158 -3.47 13.29 9.95
N ILE A 159 -3.24 12.22 9.17
CA ILE A 159 -1.92 11.92 8.61
C ILE A 159 -1.51 12.98 7.58
N ALA A 160 -2.43 13.47 6.74
CA ALA A 160 -2.15 14.52 5.78
C ALA A 160 -1.74 15.83 6.47
N ALA A 161 -2.43 16.22 7.55
CA ALA A 161 -2.05 17.36 8.35
C ALA A 161 -0.67 17.19 9.01
N ALA A 162 -0.42 16.03 9.63
CA ALA A 162 0.86 15.74 10.24
C ALA A 162 2.01 15.75 9.22
N GLN A 163 1.80 15.13 8.05
CA GLN A 163 2.76 15.14 6.95
C GLN A 163 3.00 16.57 6.45
N GLY A 164 1.96 17.39 6.34
CA GLY A 164 2.07 18.80 5.94
C GLY A 164 2.88 19.64 6.93
N ILE A 165 2.63 19.47 8.24
CA ILE A 165 3.37 20.17 9.30
C ILE A 165 4.84 19.77 9.32
N PHE A 166 5.13 18.47 9.29
CA PHE A 166 6.51 17.97 9.37
C PHE A 166 7.25 18.05 8.04
N ARG A 167 6.52 18.20 6.92
CA ARG A 167 7.02 17.98 5.55
C ARG A 167 7.76 16.65 5.45
N SER A 168 7.20 15.63 6.10
CA SER A 168 7.80 14.30 6.24
C SER A 168 6.72 13.28 6.56
N LEU A 169 6.45 12.38 5.60
CA LEU A 169 5.54 11.26 5.81
C LEU A 169 6.06 10.27 6.87
N PRO A 170 7.36 9.89 6.90
CA PRO A 170 7.90 9.06 7.99
C PRO A 170 7.67 9.65 9.39
N SER A 171 7.81 10.97 9.54
CA SER A 171 7.55 11.64 10.83
C SER A 171 6.07 11.62 11.22
N ALA A 172 5.17 11.74 10.24
CA ALA A 172 3.73 11.60 10.45
C ALA A 172 3.35 10.17 10.89
N ILE A 173 3.95 9.16 10.27
CA ILE A 173 3.81 7.74 10.66
C ILE A 173 4.29 7.54 12.10
N PHE A 174 5.47 8.06 12.44
CA PHE A 174 6.01 7.98 13.80
C PHE A 174 5.09 8.62 14.84
N LEU A 175 4.54 9.81 14.55
CA LEU A 175 3.58 10.47 15.43
C LEU A 175 2.32 9.61 15.62
N PHE A 176 1.76 9.06 14.54
CA PHE A 176 0.59 8.19 14.60
C PHE A 176 0.87 6.99 15.52
N SER A 177 2.00 6.31 15.31
CA SER A 177 2.41 5.16 16.13
C SER A 177 2.58 5.54 17.59
N SER A 178 3.15 6.71 17.88
CA SER A 178 3.35 7.21 19.25
C SER A 178 2.02 7.50 19.97
N ILE A 179 1.05 8.09 19.28
CA ILE A 179 -0.29 8.39 19.84
C ILE A 179 -1.07 7.11 20.10
N THR A 180 -0.93 6.12 19.22
CA THR A 180 -1.68 4.87 19.26
C THR A 180 -0.97 3.73 20.00
N GLY A 181 0.24 3.97 20.53
CA GLY A 181 1.05 2.92 21.13
C GLY A 181 1.32 1.74 20.19
N SER A 182 1.21 1.96 18.87
CA SER A 182 1.46 0.93 17.87
C SER A 182 2.97 0.75 17.72
N GLN A 183 3.45 -0.48 17.85
CA GLN A 183 4.83 -0.83 17.51
C GLN A 183 4.99 -1.14 16.00
N ALA A 184 4.03 -0.70 15.18
CA ALA A 184 4.06 -0.91 13.74
C ALA A 184 5.29 -0.25 13.11
N ASN A 185 6.18 -1.06 12.55
CA ASN A 185 7.23 -0.61 11.68
C ASN A 185 6.68 -0.54 10.24
N ILE A 186 6.34 0.66 9.78
CA ILE A 186 5.77 0.90 8.45
C ILE A 186 6.64 1.89 7.71
N LEU A 187 7.05 1.52 6.51
CA LEU A 187 7.83 2.34 5.60
C LEU A 187 7.01 2.70 4.36
N PRO A 188 6.90 3.99 4.00
CA PRO A 188 6.49 4.34 2.66
C PRO A 188 7.57 3.86 1.69
N ALA A 189 7.19 3.25 0.57
CA ALA A 189 8.14 2.74 -0.42
C ALA A 189 9.00 3.86 -1.01
N ILE A 190 8.44 5.08 -1.11
CA ILE A 190 9.13 6.30 -1.56
C ILE A 190 8.96 7.36 -0.48
N VAL A 191 10.05 8.02 -0.08
CA VAL A 191 10.00 9.20 0.78
C VAL A 191 9.83 10.44 -0.11
N THR A 192 8.65 11.04 -0.07
CA THR A 192 8.31 12.21 -0.90
C THR A 192 7.30 13.10 -0.20
N ASN A 193 7.33 14.39 -0.54
CA ASN A 193 6.31 15.37 -0.17
C ASN A 193 5.43 15.75 -1.36
N HIS A 194 5.64 15.12 -2.51
CA HIS A 194 4.91 15.35 -3.74
C HIS A 194 4.07 14.14 -4.09
N THR A 195 3.02 14.36 -4.86
CA THR A 195 2.22 13.28 -5.44
C THR A 195 3.08 12.47 -6.39
N VAL A 196 2.95 11.16 -6.30
CA VAL A 196 3.60 10.21 -7.18
C VAL A 196 2.51 9.35 -7.79
N THR A 197 2.48 9.28 -9.11
CA THR A 197 1.42 8.60 -9.86
C THR A 197 2.01 7.40 -10.59
N ILE A 198 1.28 6.29 -10.59
CA ILE A 198 1.61 5.11 -11.39
C ILE A 198 0.83 5.14 -12.71
N ALA A 199 1.44 4.58 -13.74
CA ALA A 199 0.80 4.31 -15.02
C ALA A 199 1.11 2.88 -15.46
N ALA A 200 0.15 2.25 -16.13
CA ALA A 200 0.29 0.93 -16.71
C ALA A 200 0.23 1.02 -18.23
N GLU A 201 1.10 0.28 -18.90
CA GLU A 201 1.01 0.04 -20.35
C GLU A 201 0.45 -1.37 -20.55
N LEU A 202 -0.54 -1.50 -21.42
CA LEU A 202 -1.15 -2.78 -21.77
C LEU A 202 -0.44 -3.42 -22.96
N GLU A 203 -0.69 -4.71 -23.22
CA GLU A 203 -0.08 -5.45 -24.34
C GLU A 203 -0.53 -4.93 -25.72
N ASP A 204 -1.72 -4.33 -25.81
CA ASP A 204 -2.21 -3.65 -27.02
C ASP A 204 -1.65 -2.23 -27.22
N GLY A 205 -0.81 -1.75 -26.30
CA GLY A 205 -0.19 -0.42 -26.33
C GLY A 205 -1.02 0.69 -25.66
N ALA A 206 -2.23 0.41 -25.18
CA ALA A 206 -3.02 1.36 -24.40
C ALA A 206 -2.31 1.71 -23.07
N LYS A 207 -2.52 2.94 -22.59
CA LYS A 207 -1.95 3.43 -21.32
C LYS A 207 -3.06 3.82 -20.36
N LEU A 208 -2.95 3.33 -19.12
CA LEU A 208 -3.85 3.67 -18.02
C LEU A 208 -3.05 4.50 -17.01
N VAL A 209 -3.60 5.66 -16.62
CA VAL A 209 -2.94 6.59 -15.70
C VAL A 209 -3.70 6.64 -14.39
N GLY A 210 -3.01 6.40 -13.29
CA GLY A 210 -3.59 6.40 -11.96
C GLY A 210 -4.01 5.01 -11.49
N GLN A 211 -3.93 4.79 -10.18
CA GLN A 211 -4.24 3.51 -9.56
C GLN A 211 -5.71 3.14 -9.77
N CYS A 212 -6.63 4.10 -9.63
CA CYS A 212 -8.05 3.88 -9.84
C CYS A 212 -8.36 3.44 -11.25
N GLU A 213 -7.82 4.09 -12.27
CA GLU A 213 -8.05 3.68 -13.67
C GLU A 213 -7.51 2.27 -13.96
N ILE A 214 -6.47 1.82 -13.24
CA ILE A 214 -5.92 0.46 -13.38
C ILE A 214 -6.81 -0.57 -12.67
N SER A 215 -7.19 -0.33 -11.40
CA SER A 215 -7.85 -1.35 -10.57
C SER A 215 -9.38 -1.23 -10.53
N HIS A 216 -9.91 -0.01 -10.46
CA HIS A 216 -11.31 0.30 -10.17
C HIS A 216 -11.73 1.56 -10.94
N PRO A 217 -11.96 1.44 -12.26
CA PRO A 217 -12.24 2.60 -13.09
C PRO A 217 -13.59 3.13 -12.65
N VAL A 218 -13.69 4.45 -12.50
CA VAL A 218 -15.01 5.05 -12.24
C VAL A 218 -15.57 5.47 -13.59
N PRO A 219 -16.86 5.24 -13.88
CA PRO A 219 -17.46 5.67 -15.12
C PRO A 219 -17.21 7.17 -15.34
N GLN A 220 -16.27 7.50 -16.23
CA GLN A 220 -15.97 8.88 -16.59
C GLN A 220 -17.08 9.41 -17.49
N THR A 221 -17.58 10.61 -17.20
CA THR A 221 -18.54 11.32 -18.06
C THR A 221 -17.86 12.24 -19.08
N LEU A 222 -16.51 12.27 -19.16
CA LEU A 222 -15.72 13.12 -20.06
C LEU A 222 -14.41 12.43 -20.51
N PRO A 223 -13.81 12.81 -21.67
CA PRO A 223 -12.81 12.01 -22.37
C PRO A 223 -11.40 12.03 -21.73
N SER A 224 -10.69 10.93 -21.95
CA SER A 224 -9.38 10.58 -21.40
C SER A 224 -8.22 11.48 -21.87
N ILE A 225 -7.24 11.69 -20.99
CA ILE A 225 -6.01 12.46 -21.26
C ILE A 225 -5.04 11.59 -22.07
N ASN A 226 -4.70 12.02 -23.29
CA ASN A 226 -3.69 11.38 -24.11
C ASN A 226 -2.27 11.82 -23.69
N ILE A 227 -1.41 10.86 -23.35
CA ILE A 227 0.02 11.13 -23.12
C ILE A 227 0.70 11.30 -24.48
N THR A 228 1.03 12.53 -24.87
CA THR A 228 1.81 12.81 -26.08
C THR A 228 3.31 12.71 -25.81
N THR A 229 4.01 11.88 -26.59
CA THR A 229 5.47 11.91 -26.71
C THR A 229 5.86 12.92 -27.78
N SER A 230 6.33 14.11 -27.39
CA SER A 230 6.99 15.01 -28.32
C SER A 230 8.15 15.74 -27.62
N GLU A 231 9.35 15.45 -28.10
CA GLU A 231 10.53 16.31 -27.98
C GLU A 231 10.27 17.59 -28.81
N ASP A 232 10.84 18.71 -28.37
CA ASP A 232 10.75 20.08 -28.92
C ASP A 232 9.53 20.95 -28.57
N ALA A 233 9.74 21.88 -27.63
CA ALA A 233 9.35 23.29 -27.79
C ALA A 233 10.00 24.18 -26.71
N MET A 234 10.92 25.05 -27.13
CA MET A 234 11.40 26.20 -26.36
C MET A 234 10.51 27.42 -26.63
N SER A 235 9.78 27.92 -25.63
CA SER A 235 9.68 29.36 -25.36
C SER A 235 8.99 29.67 -24.02
N PRO A 236 9.40 30.73 -23.31
CA PRO A 236 8.94 31.03 -21.96
C PRO A 236 7.85 32.12 -21.96
N THR A 237 6.79 31.92 -21.18
CA THR A 237 6.15 32.95 -20.33
C THR A 237 5.00 32.30 -19.53
N ASP A 238 4.96 32.67 -18.25
CA ASP A 238 3.92 32.43 -17.24
C ASP A 238 3.75 31.00 -16.71
N GLY A 239 4.46 30.76 -15.62
CA GLY A 239 4.41 29.54 -14.82
C GLY A 239 3.06 29.34 -14.13
N MET A 240 2.19 28.60 -14.80
CA MET A 240 1.22 27.66 -14.22
C MET A 240 0.88 26.69 -15.36
N GLY A 241 1.74 25.69 -15.57
CA GLY A 241 1.46 24.62 -16.54
C GLY A 241 0.17 23.90 -16.14
N GLU A 242 -0.68 23.59 -17.13
CA GLU A 242 -1.90 22.82 -16.96
C GLU A 242 -1.59 21.51 -16.22
N PHE A 243 -1.97 21.46 -14.94
CA PHE A 243 -1.82 20.28 -14.12
C PHE A 243 -2.78 19.20 -14.61
N ILE A 244 -2.32 17.94 -14.65
CA ILE A 244 -3.20 16.77 -14.70
C ILE A 244 -3.97 16.72 -13.36
N SER A 245 -4.97 17.56 -13.23
CA SER A 245 -5.85 17.63 -12.06
C SER A 245 -7.27 17.37 -12.53
N GLN A 246 -7.84 16.25 -12.10
CA GLN A 246 -9.26 15.99 -12.27
C GLN A 246 -10.05 17.13 -11.60
N PRO A 247 -11.03 17.75 -12.28
CA PRO A 247 -11.72 18.93 -11.77
C PRO A 247 -12.68 18.62 -10.60
N GLN A 248 -13.02 17.34 -10.37
CA GLN A 248 -14.01 16.93 -9.38
C GLN A 248 -13.61 15.64 -8.66
N ASN A 249 -14.06 15.50 -7.41
CA ASN A 249 -13.90 14.29 -6.62
C ASN A 249 -14.67 13.13 -7.27
N VAL A 250 -13.97 12.07 -7.60
CA VAL A 250 -14.58 10.85 -8.12
C VAL A 250 -15.01 10.00 -6.92
N MET A 251 -16.31 10.04 -6.63
CA MET A 251 -16.92 9.28 -5.53
C MET A 251 -16.73 7.77 -5.73
N PHE A 252 -15.82 7.19 -4.93
CA PHE A 252 -15.69 5.74 -4.84
C PHE A 252 -16.83 5.16 -3.99
N ALA A 253 -17.85 4.63 -4.65
CA ALA A 253 -18.71 3.63 -4.05
C ALA A 253 -18.10 2.26 -4.35
N SER A 254 -17.84 1.43 -3.32
CA SER A 254 -17.52 0.03 -3.56
C SER A 254 -18.79 -0.67 -4.07
N THR A 255 -19.13 -0.50 -5.34
CA THR A 255 -20.08 -1.38 -6.00
C THR A 255 -19.50 -2.78 -5.91
N SER A 256 -20.24 -3.67 -5.24
CA SER A 256 -20.03 -5.11 -5.09
C SER A 256 -18.74 -5.67 -5.71
N LYS A 257 -17.81 -6.13 -4.86
CA LYS A 257 -16.71 -7.03 -5.22
C LYS A 257 -17.27 -8.23 -5.99
N GLY A 258 -17.37 -8.16 -7.32
CA GLY A 258 -18.03 -9.20 -8.11
C GLY A 258 -18.14 -8.91 -9.61
N GLU A 259 -18.35 -7.66 -10.01
CA GLU A 259 -18.43 -7.26 -11.43
C GLU A 259 -17.44 -6.13 -11.70
N TYR A 260 -16.28 -6.47 -12.26
CA TYR A 260 -15.35 -5.51 -12.82
C TYR A 260 -15.29 -5.69 -14.33
N GLU A 261 -15.17 -4.60 -15.08
CA GLU A 261 -14.90 -4.66 -16.51
C GLU A 261 -13.42 -5.05 -16.71
N SER A 262 -13.19 -6.15 -17.43
CA SER A 262 -11.83 -6.60 -17.76
C SER A 262 -11.07 -5.52 -18.54
N LEU A 263 -9.75 -5.47 -18.37
CA LEU A 263 -8.88 -4.67 -19.23
C LEU A 263 -8.93 -5.19 -20.68
N SER A 264 -8.68 -4.30 -21.65
CA SER A 264 -8.65 -4.65 -23.07
C SER A 264 -7.58 -5.71 -23.41
N SER A 265 -6.46 -5.68 -22.68
CA SER A 265 -5.40 -6.67 -22.72
C SER A 265 -4.64 -6.70 -21.39
N ARG A 266 -3.68 -7.63 -21.23
CA ARG A 266 -2.88 -7.75 -20.00
C ARG A 266 -1.99 -6.53 -19.82
N ILE A 267 -1.64 -6.22 -18.57
CA ILE A 267 -0.64 -5.19 -18.27
C ILE A 267 0.73 -5.73 -18.66
N SER A 268 1.42 -5.01 -19.55
CA SER A 268 2.76 -5.35 -20.03
C SER A 268 3.85 -4.83 -19.07
N ARG A 269 3.66 -3.64 -18.50
CA ARG A 269 4.53 -3.03 -17.47
C ARG A 269 3.80 -1.93 -16.69
N LEU A 270 4.36 -1.60 -15.53
CA LEU A 270 3.94 -0.48 -14.69
C LEU A 270 5.14 0.40 -14.34
N PHE A 271 4.94 1.71 -14.41
CA PHE A 271 5.98 2.71 -14.17
C PHE A 271 5.41 3.91 -13.44
N TYR A 272 6.30 4.72 -12.87
CA TYR A 272 5.93 5.97 -12.22
C TYR A 272 5.99 7.12 -13.22
N ILE A 273 5.11 8.10 -13.07
CA ILE A 273 5.13 9.35 -13.83
C ILE A 273 5.17 10.55 -12.88
N ASN A 274 5.73 11.66 -13.36
CA ASN A 274 5.60 12.96 -12.71
C ASN A 274 4.30 13.67 -13.12
N ALA A 275 4.08 14.87 -12.60
CA ALA A 275 2.91 15.69 -12.90
C ALA A 275 2.74 16.08 -14.39
N TYR A 276 3.78 15.92 -15.21
CA TYR A 276 3.78 16.19 -16.65
C TYR A 276 3.53 14.92 -17.50
N GLY A 277 3.26 13.78 -16.87
CA GLY A 277 3.07 12.51 -17.58
C GLY A 277 4.37 11.85 -18.07
N ILE A 278 5.53 12.38 -17.66
CA ILE A 278 6.84 11.84 -18.02
C ILE A 278 7.20 10.72 -17.06
N GLU A 279 7.65 9.59 -17.60
CA GLU A 279 8.13 8.46 -16.83
C GLU A 279 9.33 8.84 -15.95
N ILE A 280 9.27 8.43 -14.69
CA ILE A 280 10.30 8.66 -13.68
C ILE A 280 10.67 7.36 -12.98
N HIS A 281 11.85 7.34 -12.38
CA HIS A 281 12.33 6.21 -11.59
C HIS A 281 12.66 6.68 -10.16
N PRO A 282 11.68 6.65 -9.24
CA PRO A 282 11.90 7.10 -7.88
C PRO A 282 12.96 6.26 -7.16
N SER A 283 13.71 6.91 -6.27
CA SER A 283 14.55 6.19 -5.31
C SER A 283 13.66 5.67 -4.18
N PRO A 284 13.87 4.42 -3.73
CA PRO A 284 13.14 3.88 -2.59
C PRO A 284 13.56 4.59 -1.30
N ASN A 285 12.73 4.43 -0.26
CA ASN A 285 13.10 4.77 1.11
C ASN A 285 14.43 4.07 1.49
N PRO A 286 15.47 4.79 1.96
CA PRO A 286 16.72 4.17 2.37
C PRO A 286 16.55 3.05 3.42
N GLU A 287 15.63 3.23 4.37
CA GLU A 287 15.34 2.21 5.38
C GLU A 287 14.73 0.95 4.77
N TYR A 288 14.02 1.06 3.64
CA TYR A 288 13.51 -0.09 2.92
C TYR A 288 14.68 -0.94 2.38
N ILE A 289 15.70 -0.31 1.77
CA ILE A 289 16.91 -1.00 1.30
C ILE A 289 17.71 -1.59 2.47
N SER A 290 17.82 -0.88 3.58
CA SER A 290 18.47 -1.41 4.79
C SER A 290 17.77 -2.66 5.31
N ASN A 291 16.43 -2.67 5.38
CA ASN A 291 15.66 -3.83 5.82
C ASN A 291 15.77 -5.01 4.84
N LEU A 292 15.92 -4.78 3.54
CA LEU A 292 16.23 -5.87 2.60
C LEU A 292 17.54 -6.58 2.93
N SER A 293 18.47 -5.93 3.62
CA SER A 293 19.81 -6.46 3.93
C SER A 293 19.96 -7.01 5.34
N SER A 294 18.94 -6.85 6.20
CA SER A 294 19.00 -7.25 7.62
C SER A 294 17.89 -8.21 8.06
N ARG A 295 16.86 -8.42 7.24
CA ARG A 295 15.73 -9.31 7.58
C ARG A 295 15.96 -10.72 7.07
N ASP A 296 15.35 -11.69 7.75
CA ASP A 296 15.45 -13.11 7.39
C ASP A 296 14.57 -13.46 6.19
N ILE A 297 13.40 -12.82 6.10
CA ILE A 297 12.37 -13.14 5.11
C ILE A 297 11.87 -11.88 4.40
N LEU A 298 11.67 -12.00 3.09
CA LEU A 298 10.91 -11.08 2.28
C LEU A 298 9.59 -11.73 1.90
N LEU A 299 8.48 -11.08 2.22
CA LEU A 299 7.14 -11.55 1.89
C LEU A 299 6.47 -10.59 0.91
N TYR A 300 6.12 -11.08 -0.26
CA TYR A 300 5.17 -10.42 -1.15
C TYR A 300 3.76 -10.86 -0.71
N SER A 301 3.07 -9.94 -0.04
CA SER A 301 1.75 -10.18 0.55
C SER A 301 0.67 -10.42 -0.51
N CYS A 302 -0.47 -10.96 -0.09
CA CYS A 302 -1.66 -11.04 -0.92
C CYS A 302 -2.31 -9.65 -1.12
N GLY A 303 -2.88 -9.43 -2.29
CA GLY A 303 -3.40 -8.14 -2.71
C GLY A 303 -3.22 -7.91 -4.22
N SER A 304 -3.67 -6.77 -4.72
CA SER A 304 -3.58 -6.45 -6.14
C SER A 304 -2.13 -6.39 -6.59
N LEU A 305 -1.80 -7.19 -7.60
CA LEU A 305 -0.41 -7.38 -8.03
C LEU A 305 0.18 -6.07 -8.52
N TRP A 306 -0.47 -5.43 -9.49
CA TRP A 306 0.07 -4.30 -10.23
C TRP A 306 -0.03 -2.99 -9.45
N THR A 307 -1.03 -2.83 -8.59
CA THR A 307 -1.25 -1.58 -7.87
C THR A 307 -0.83 -1.58 -6.41
N SER A 308 -0.55 -2.74 -5.80
CA SER A 308 -0.06 -2.82 -4.41
C SER A 308 1.38 -3.33 -4.32
N ILE A 309 1.72 -4.41 -5.05
CA ILE A 309 3.01 -5.07 -4.90
C ILE A 309 4.05 -4.49 -5.87
N ILE A 310 3.74 -4.47 -7.17
CA ILE A 310 4.64 -3.97 -8.22
C ILE A 310 5.11 -2.52 -7.98
N PRO A 311 4.33 -1.56 -7.46
CA PRO A 311 4.81 -0.20 -7.26
C PRO A 311 5.94 -0.12 -6.20
N CYS A 312 5.98 -1.05 -5.25
CA CYS A 312 7.09 -1.16 -4.29
C CYS A 312 8.35 -1.77 -4.91
N LEU A 313 8.24 -2.40 -6.08
CA LEU A 313 9.32 -3.11 -6.77
C LEU A 313 9.86 -2.34 -7.98
N ALA A 314 9.04 -1.53 -8.62
CA ALA A 314 9.39 -0.65 -9.74
C ALA A 314 10.17 0.60 -9.27
N LEU A 315 11.19 0.38 -8.42
CA LEU A 315 12.00 1.42 -7.77
C LEU A 315 13.49 1.13 -7.96
N ARG A 316 14.30 2.19 -8.04
CA ARG A 316 15.74 2.05 -8.28
C ARG A 316 16.44 1.26 -7.17
N GLY A 317 17.21 0.26 -7.55
CA GLY A 317 18.04 -0.53 -6.62
C GLY A 317 17.30 -1.61 -5.82
N VAL A 318 15.96 -1.66 -5.85
CA VAL A 318 15.19 -2.70 -5.13
C VAL A 318 15.51 -4.09 -5.67
N ALA A 319 15.62 -4.26 -6.99
CA ALA A 319 16.01 -5.54 -7.59
C ALA A 319 17.36 -6.05 -7.09
N ALA A 320 18.39 -5.19 -7.11
CA ALA A 320 19.71 -5.55 -6.59
C ALA A 320 19.65 -5.83 -5.07
N GLY A 321 18.89 -5.05 -4.31
CA GLY A 321 18.71 -5.23 -2.87
C GLY A 321 18.07 -6.59 -2.51
N ILE A 322 17.07 -7.03 -3.26
CA ILE A 322 16.43 -8.34 -3.07
C ILE A 322 17.39 -9.47 -3.53
N ALA A 323 17.93 -9.36 -4.74
CA ALA A 323 18.72 -10.43 -5.35
C ALA A 323 20.03 -10.69 -4.61
N ARG A 324 20.69 -9.63 -4.13
CA ARG A 324 22.01 -9.71 -3.47
C ARG A 324 21.94 -9.57 -1.95
N SER A 325 20.74 -9.66 -1.36
CA SER A 325 20.60 -9.58 0.10
C SER A 325 21.47 -10.64 0.78
N PRO A 326 22.28 -10.27 1.79
CA PRO A 326 23.08 -11.22 2.55
C PRO A 326 22.29 -11.98 3.62
N SER A 327 21.11 -11.49 4.00
CA SER A 327 20.34 -12.00 5.15
C SER A 327 19.07 -12.75 4.75
N LEU A 328 18.48 -12.41 3.60
CA LEU A 328 17.22 -13.02 3.16
C LEU A 328 17.40 -14.51 2.85
N ARG A 329 16.93 -15.35 3.76
CA ARG A 329 16.89 -16.81 3.66
C ARG A 329 15.77 -17.27 2.73
N ALA A 330 14.63 -16.58 2.77
CA ALA A 330 13.48 -16.88 1.93
C ALA A 330 12.81 -15.61 1.36
N LYS A 331 12.27 -15.74 0.14
CA LYS A 331 11.56 -14.70 -0.61
C LYS A 331 10.24 -15.29 -1.07
N VAL A 332 9.20 -15.06 -0.29
CA VAL A 332 7.94 -15.81 -0.34
C VAL A 332 6.86 -14.98 -1.02
N LEU A 333 6.24 -15.52 -2.06
CA LEU A 333 5.07 -14.94 -2.73
C LEU A 333 3.80 -15.63 -2.22
N LEU A 334 2.89 -14.87 -1.61
CA LEU A 334 1.55 -15.33 -1.29
C LEU A 334 0.62 -15.10 -2.48
N LEU A 335 0.20 -16.18 -3.13
CA LEU A 335 -0.66 -16.11 -4.32
C LEU A 335 -2.08 -15.70 -3.95
N ASN A 336 -2.68 -14.78 -4.70
CA ASN A 336 -4.10 -14.45 -4.55
C ASN A 336 -4.98 -15.69 -4.80
N SER A 337 -6.08 -15.81 -4.06
CA SER A 337 -7.01 -16.93 -4.23
C SER A 337 -7.88 -16.82 -5.48
N GLU A 338 -8.00 -15.63 -6.05
CA GLU A 338 -8.69 -15.37 -7.31
C GLU A 338 -8.07 -14.17 -8.03
N ASN A 339 -8.19 -14.16 -9.35
CA ASN A 339 -7.74 -13.04 -10.18
C ASN A 339 -8.72 -11.85 -10.07
N ASP A 340 -8.16 -10.65 -10.02
CA ASP A 340 -8.87 -9.38 -10.12
C ASP A 340 -8.78 -8.82 -11.54
N ARG A 341 -9.28 -7.58 -11.73
CA ARG A 341 -9.23 -6.86 -13.00
C ARG A 341 -7.83 -6.81 -13.61
N GLU A 342 -6.81 -6.65 -12.78
CA GLU A 342 -5.41 -6.46 -13.21
C GLU A 342 -4.77 -7.76 -13.67
N THR A 343 -5.31 -8.89 -13.22
CA THR A 343 -4.72 -10.23 -13.36
C THR A 343 -5.66 -11.21 -14.07
N HIS A 344 -6.64 -10.70 -14.81
CA HIS A 344 -7.60 -11.54 -15.53
C HIS A 344 -6.87 -12.56 -16.43
N GLY A 345 -7.20 -13.84 -16.26
CA GLY A 345 -6.57 -14.94 -17.00
C GLY A 345 -5.13 -15.28 -16.59
N TYR A 346 -4.60 -14.72 -15.50
CA TYR A 346 -3.27 -15.07 -15.00
C TYR A 346 -3.25 -16.47 -14.40
N SER A 347 -2.19 -17.21 -14.71
CA SER A 347 -1.71 -18.36 -13.94
C SER A 347 -0.75 -17.90 -12.84
N ALA A 348 -0.46 -18.75 -11.86
CA ALA A 348 0.54 -18.44 -10.84
C ALA A 348 1.94 -18.19 -11.42
N ALA A 349 2.28 -18.82 -12.55
CA ALA A 349 3.52 -18.53 -13.27
C ALA A 349 3.54 -17.10 -13.83
N ASP A 350 2.40 -16.56 -14.27
CA ASP A 350 2.29 -15.19 -14.79
C ASP A 350 2.54 -14.14 -13.70
N TYR A 351 2.11 -14.40 -12.45
CA TYR A 351 2.47 -13.56 -11.30
C TYR A 351 3.99 -13.51 -11.11
N ILE A 352 4.65 -14.68 -11.14
CA ILE A 352 6.11 -14.80 -11.00
C ILE A 352 6.83 -14.06 -12.13
N TYR A 353 6.37 -14.20 -13.37
CA TYR A 353 6.94 -13.49 -14.52
C TYR A 353 6.75 -11.99 -14.42
N ALA A 354 5.58 -11.49 -14.03
CA ALA A 354 5.32 -10.06 -13.87
C ALA A 354 6.25 -9.42 -12.82
N LEU A 355 6.41 -10.09 -11.66
CA LEU A 355 7.36 -9.72 -10.61
C LEU A 355 8.80 -9.70 -11.11
N SER A 356 9.27 -10.80 -11.69
CA SER A 356 10.65 -10.93 -12.17
C SER A 356 10.96 -9.96 -13.31
N ARG A 357 10.03 -9.78 -14.26
CA ARG A 357 10.18 -8.83 -15.37
C ARG A 357 10.28 -7.41 -14.85
N THR A 358 9.43 -7.02 -13.90
CA THR A 358 9.48 -5.68 -13.28
C THR A 358 10.84 -5.45 -12.63
N LEU A 359 11.33 -6.40 -11.81
CA LEU A 359 12.60 -6.27 -11.11
C LEU A 359 13.81 -6.31 -12.06
N ASN A 360 13.73 -7.04 -13.18
CA ASN A 360 14.77 -7.06 -14.21
C ASN A 360 14.62 -5.95 -15.26
N THR A 361 13.59 -5.11 -15.19
CA THR A 361 13.46 -3.98 -16.10
C THR A 361 14.57 -2.98 -15.77
N GLY A 362 15.37 -2.64 -16.78
CA GLY A 362 16.52 -1.74 -16.64
C GLY A 362 16.08 -0.31 -16.36
N TYR A 363 15.65 0.00 -15.14
CA TYR A 363 15.37 1.36 -14.67
C TYR A 363 16.65 2.14 -14.34
N HIS A 364 17.79 1.65 -14.81
CA HIS A 364 19.05 2.37 -14.80
C HIS A 364 19.04 3.34 -15.98
N ALA A 365 18.87 4.63 -15.69
CA ALA A 365 19.35 5.66 -16.61
C ALA A 365 20.76 5.26 -17.08
N GLN A 366 21.01 5.36 -18.38
CA GLN A 366 22.34 5.18 -18.94
C GLN A 366 23.29 6.12 -18.17
N SER A 367 24.03 5.57 -17.20
CA SER A 367 25.16 6.28 -16.64
C SER A 367 26.12 6.47 -17.80
N TYR A 368 26.49 7.72 -18.09
CA TYR A 368 27.59 8.09 -18.98
C TYR A 368 28.92 7.59 -18.40
N GLY A 369 29.09 6.27 -18.32
CA GLY A 369 30.24 5.58 -17.77
C GLY A 369 30.30 4.16 -18.34
N LEU A 370 31.51 3.68 -18.61
CA LEU A 370 31.85 2.40 -19.28
C LEU A 370 31.45 1.12 -18.50
N GLY A 371 30.48 1.19 -17.57
CA GLY A 371 30.08 0.11 -16.67
C GLY A 371 28.64 -0.38 -16.83
N GLY A 372 28.07 -0.27 -18.04
CA GLY A 372 26.67 -0.60 -18.36
C GLY A 372 26.32 -2.10 -18.38
N ALA A 373 26.77 -2.88 -17.41
CA ALA A 373 26.33 -4.27 -17.28
C ALA A 373 24.90 -4.31 -16.72
N ASN A 374 23.91 -4.40 -17.60
CA ASN A 374 22.52 -4.61 -17.22
C ASN A 374 22.40 -6.01 -16.61
N THR A 375 22.49 -6.09 -15.28
CA THR A 375 22.53 -7.39 -14.57
C THR A 375 21.11 -7.93 -14.53
N THR A 376 20.85 -8.98 -15.31
CA THR A 376 19.60 -9.73 -15.24
C THR A 376 19.74 -10.84 -14.22
N TYR A 377 18.82 -10.92 -13.27
CA TYR A 377 18.81 -11.97 -12.24
C TYR A 377 17.84 -13.09 -12.63
N PRO A 378 18.15 -14.35 -12.24
CA PRO A 378 17.19 -15.44 -12.37
C PRO A 378 15.99 -15.22 -11.44
N ILE A 379 14.85 -15.84 -11.77
CA ILE A 379 13.61 -15.75 -10.98
C ILE A 379 13.85 -16.15 -9.51
N SER A 380 14.64 -17.19 -9.28
CA SER A 380 15.00 -17.68 -7.94
C SER A 380 15.75 -16.64 -7.08
N ALA A 381 16.35 -15.61 -7.68
CA ALA A 381 16.94 -14.51 -6.95
C ALA A 381 15.89 -13.56 -6.35
N PHE A 382 14.67 -13.56 -6.87
CA PHE A 382 13.59 -12.69 -6.40
C PHE A 382 12.51 -13.42 -5.62
N ILE A 383 12.24 -14.68 -5.98
CA ILE A 383 11.20 -15.51 -5.39
C ILE A 383 11.77 -16.91 -5.18
N THR A 384 11.82 -17.38 -3.94
CA THR A 384 12.26 -18.74 -3.61
C THR A 384 11.08 -19.68 -3.42
N ASP A 385 9.96 -19.15 -2.92
CA ASP A 385 8.79 -19.93 -2.53
C ASP A 385 7.50 -19.25 -2.99
N LEU A 386 6.59 -20.04 -3.56
CA LEU A 386 5.21 -19.68 -3.85
C LEU A 386 4.31 -20.43 -2.88
N VAL A 387 3.52 -19.70 -2.09
CA VAL A 387 2.50 -20.27 -1.22
C VAL A 387 1.13 -19.98 -1.82
N TYR A 388 0.29 -21.01 -1.92
CA TYR A 388 -1.07 -20.87 -2.45
C TYR A 388 -2.08 -21.63 -1.59
N LEU A 389 -3.31 -21.15 -1.59
CA LEU A 389 -4.40 -21.74 -0.83
C LEU A 389 -5.02 -22.91 -1.58
N LYS A 390 -5.30 -23.99 -0.87
CA LYS A 390 -6.12 -25.10 -1.35
C LYS A 390 -7.48 -24.58 -1.80
N GLY A 391 -7.87 -24.91 -3.04
CA GLY A 391 -9.09 -24.40 -3.65
C GLY A 391 -8.97 -22.98 -4.22
N THR A 392 -7.76 -22.47 -4.44
CA THR A 392 -7.53 -21.26 -5.24
C THR A 392 -8.12 -21.42 -6.64
N LYS A 393 -8.68 -20.33 -7.19
CA LYS A 393 -9.17 -20.25 -8.57
C LYS A 393 -8.06 -19.94 -9.56
N VAL A 394 -6.90 -19.48 -9.09
CA VAL A 394 -5.74 -19.19 -9.94
C VAL A 394 -5.05 -20.51 -10.30
N HIS A 395 -4.83 -20.77 -11.59
CA HIS A 395 -4.20 -22.01 -12.03
C HIS A 395 -2.73 -22.10 -11.58
N VAL A 396 -2.39 -23.17 -10.86
CA VAL A 396 -1.04 -23.43 -10.33
C VAL A 396 -0.42 -24.64 -11.02
N ASP A 397 0.50 -24.39 -11.95
CA ASP A 397 1.30 -25.43 -12.58
C ASP A 397 2.61 -25.63 -11.78
N VAL A 398 2.55 -26.55 -10.81
CA VAL A 398 3.67 -26.82 -9.89
C VAL A 398 4.94 -27.24 -10.63
N VAL A 399 4.83 -28.03 -11.70
CA VAL A 399 5.99 -28.51 -12.47
C VAL A 399 6.64 -27.33 -13.17
N ARG A 400 5.86 -26.52 -13.88
CA ARG A 400 6.37 -25.33 -14.57
C ARG A 400 7.03 -24.35 -13.59
N ILE A 401 6.44 -24.12 -12.43
CA ILE A 401 6.97 -23.19 -11.43
C ILE A 401 8.25 -23.74 -10.77
N THR A 402 8.31 -25.03 -10.53
CA THR A 402 9.53 -25.70 -10.02
C THR A 402 10.68 -25.57 -11.01
N LEU A 403 10.41 -25.65 -12.32
CA LEU A 403 11.43 -25.42 -13.37
C LEU A 403 11.96 -23.98 -13.39
N LEU A 404 11.23 -23.01 -12.82
CA LEU A 404 11.70 -21.63 -12.63
C LEU A 404 12.60 -21.47 -11.38
N GLY A 405 12.83 -22.55 -10.64
CA GLY A 405 13.59 -22.55 -9.38
C GLY A 405 12.78 -22.08 -8.18
N VAL A 406 11.44 -22.14 -8.25
CA VAL A 406 10.53 -21.70 -7.17
C VAL A 406 9.82 -22.91 -6.56
N ARG A 407 9.91 -23.06 -5.24
CA ARG A 407 9.21 -24.13 -4.51
C ARG A 407 7.74 -23.77 -4.34
N CYS A 408 6.85 -24.72 -4.58
CA CYS A 408 5.41 -24.52 -4.43
C CYS A 408 4.90 -25.19 -3.16
N THR A 409 4.11 -24.46 -2.38
CA THR A 409 3.57 -24.94 -1.12
C THR A 409 2.08 -24.66 -1.04
N GLU A 410 1.27 -25.72 -1.03
CA GLU A 410 -0.17 -25.62 -0.78
C GLU A 410 -0.45 -25.56 0.73
N VAL A 411 -1.39 -24.71 1.14
CA VAL A 411 -1.84 -24.58 2.52
C VAL A 411 -3.36 -24.44 2.62
N GLU A 412 -3.93 -24.83 3.74
CA GLU A 412 -5.35 -24.59 4.04
C GLU A 412 -5.52 -23.18 4.62
N GLY A 413 -6.50 -22.43 4.13
CA GLY A 413 -6.79 -21.08 4.65
C GLY A 413 -8.18 -20.99 5.27
N GLN A 414 -8.49 -19.84 5.85
CA GLN A 414 -9.79 -19.56 6.42
C GLN A 414 -10.84 -19.36 5.32
N LYS A 415 -12.01 -19.99 5.48
CA LYS A 415 -13.18 -19.72 4.63
C LYS A 415 -13.66 -18.30 4.86
N PHE A 416 -13.84 -17.54 3.77
CA PHE A 416 -14.37 -16.18 3.81
C PHE A 416 -15.36 -15.98 2.66
N GLY A 417 -16.66 -15.91 3.00
CA GLY A 417 -17.73 -15.91 1.99
C GLY A 417 -17.67 -17.17 1.12
N ASN A 418 -17.63 -16.97 -0.21
CA ASN A 418 -17.53 -18.06 -1.19
C ASN A 418 -16.08 -18.44 -1.57
N GLY A 419 -15.08 -17.89 -0.89
CA GLY A 419 -13.67 -18.11 -1.20
C GLY A 419 -12.83 -18.49 0.02
N VAL A 420 -11.53 -18.63 -0.21
CA VAL A 420 -10.51 -18.88 0.82
C VAL A 420 -9.57 -17.69 0.93
N ARG A 421 -9.08 -17.41 2.14
CA ARG A 421 -8.08 -16.37 2.40
C ARG A 421 -7.01 -16.87 3.35
N PHE A 422 -5.83 -16.28 3.25
CA PHE A 422 -4.79 -16.48 4.25
C PHE A 422 -5.23 -15.86 5.57
N ASP A 423 -5.01 -16.58 6.65
CA ASP A 423 -5.04 -16.08 8.01
C ASP A 423 -3.62 -16.09 8.60
N ALA A 424 -3.48 -15.47 9.77
CA ALA A 424 -2.19 -15.30 10.41
C ALA A 424 -1.54 -16.62 10.86
N GLU A 425 -2.33 -17.60 11.30
CA GLU A 425 -1.83 -18.87 11.81
C GLU A 425 -1.25 -19.70 10.68
N CYS A 426 -2.00 -19.80 9.57
CA CYS A 426 -1.56 -20.46 8.35
C CYS A 426 -0.25 -19.89 7.81
N VAL A 427 -0.16 -18.55 7.71
CA VAL A 427 1.06 -17.88 7.22
C VAL A 427 2.23 -18.12 8.15
N LYS A 428 2.03 -18.06 9.48
CA LYS A 428 3.12 -18.34 10.42
C LYS A 428 3.64 -19.77 10.26
N HIS A 429 2.74 -20.75 10.24
CA HIS A 429 3.10 -22.18 10.15
C HIS A 429 3.86 -22.51 8.85
N VAL A 430 3.43 -21.95 7.71
CA VAL A 430 4.11 -22.22 6.43
C VAL A 430 5.50 -21.58 6.38
N ILE A 431 5.65 -20.39 6.96
CA ILE A 431 6.95 -19.72 7.02
C ILE A 431 7.92 -20.47 7.93
N ASP A 432 7.46 -20.92 9.11
CA ASP A 432 8.27 -21.77 10.01
C ASP A 432 8.77 -23.01 9.27
N ARG A 433 7.87 -23.69 8.53
CA ARG A 433 8.24 -24.86 7.72
C ARG A 433 9.25 -24.54 6.62
N ILE A 434 9.10 -23.41 5.93
CA ILE A 434 10.05 -22.98 4.88
C ILE A 434 11.44 -22.75 5.49
N LEU A 435 11.51 -22.06 6.63
CA LEU A 435 12.79 -21.77 7.29
C LEU A 435 13.48 -23.04 7.81
N SER A 436 12.73 -23.96 8.42
CA SER A 436 13.26 -25.26 8.88
C SER A 436 13.76 -26.15 7.74
N ALA A 437 13.33 -25.92 6.49
CA ALA A 437 13.83 -26.66 5.33
C ALA A 437 15.11 -26.05 4.72
N ILE A 438 15.53 -24.86 5.18
CA ILE A 438 16.73 -24.15 4.73
C ILE A 438 17.88 -24.35 5.74
N GLU A 439 17.56 -24.66 7.00
CA GLU A 439 18.50 -25.14 8.03
C GLU A 439 18.97 -26.57 7.74
#